data_AF-A0A8T5S5I1-F1
#
_entry.id   AF-A0A8T5S5I1-F1
#
_cell.length_a   1.000
_cell.length_b   1.000
_cell.length_c   1.000
_cell.angle_alpha   90.00
_cell.angle_beta   90.00
_cell.angle_gamma   90.00
#
_symmetry.space_group_name_H-M   'P 1'
#
loop_
_entity.id
_entity.type
_entity.pdbx_description
1 polymer ?
#
loop_
_entity_poly.entity_id
_entity_poly.type
_entity_poly.pdbx_seq_one_letter_code
_entity_poly.pdbx_strand_id
1 'polypeptide(L)'
;MENNKNIVAMAISPAKDARLRKGKGFSLSEINEAGKTVELLKDLKVNIDFFRKSKHEVNVDVLKKLKPVNKKTKKKKPYEFKEKKITAFKPIVEKAKKKPAKVQKTTQKPKAIKKVKPLKKEKVRKESIPTKKELSTIETTKLTTLSGLGLTTQKKFEEIGITCVEELANEDPAELSTLIKGVSEERILNWISECKELLNK
;
A
#
# COMPACT_ATOMS: atom_id res chain seq x y z
N MET A 1 21.94 11.31 -25.25
CA MET A 1 20.96 10.95 -24.20
C MET A 1 21.69 11.00 -22.87
N GLU A 2 21.32 11.92 -22.00
CA GLU A 2 21.96 12.03 -20.67
C GLU A 2 21.73 10.72 -19.90
N ASN A 3 22.83 10.09 -19.49
CA ASN A 3 22.78 8.86 -18.72
C ASN A 3 22.35 9.19 -17.29
N ASN A 4 21.04 9.21 -17.03
CA ASN A 4 20.41 9.42 -15.71
C ASN A 4 20.73 8.32 -14.68
N LYS A 5 21.64 7.39 -15.01
CA LYS A 5 22.07 6.25 -14.19
C LYS A 5 22.76 6.66 -12.88
N ASN A 6 23.17 7.92 -12.74
CA ASN A 6 23.92 8.41 -11.57
C ASN A 6 23.08 9.26 -10.60
N ILE A 7 21.77 9.33 -10.78
CA ILE A 7 20.92 10.12 -9.89
C ILE A 7 20.70 9.34 -8.59
N VAL A 8 21.17 9.92 -7.48
CA VAL A 8 21.04 9.36 -6.13
C VAL A 8 20.24 10.32 -5.28
N ALA A 9 19.28 9.79 -4.53
CA ALA A 9 18.49 10.59 -3.61
C ALA A 9 19.32 10.97 -2.37
N MET A 10 19.15 12.19 -1.89
CA MET A 10 19.71 12.64 -0.62
C MET A 10 18.78 12.25 0.53
N ALA A 11 19.35 11.81 1.65
CA ALA A 11 18.62 11.43 2.85
C ALA A 11 19.37 11.92 4.09
N ILE A 12 18.64 12.13 5.18
CA ILE A 12 19.23 12.55 6.45
C ILE A 12 19.74 11.32 7.22
N SER A 13 20.89 11.44 7.89
CA SER A 13 21.40 10.40 8.78
C SER A 13 20.56 10.29 10.05
N PRO A 14 20.32 9.08 10.59
CA PRO A 14 19.54 8.92 11.82
C PRO A 14 20.26 9.39 13.10
N ALA A 15 21.55 9.75 13.00
CA ALA A 15 22.32 10.28 14.13
C ALA A 15 21.76 11.64 14.61
N LYS A 16 22.03 11.97 15.88
CA LYS A 16 21.66 13.28 16.46
C LYS A 16 22.25 14.44 15.65
N ASP A 17 23.50 14.28 15.21
CA ASP A 17 24.15 15.18 14.26
C ASP A 17 23.70 14.80 12.84
N ALA A 18 22.47 15.21 12.52
CA ALA A 18 21.80 14.90 11.27
C ALA A 18 22.52 15.54 10.08
N ARG A 19 23.30 14.74 9.34
CA ARG A 19 23.99 15.16 8.11
C ARG A 19 23.27 14.59 6.89
N LEU A 20 23.33 15.34 5.78
CA LEU A 20 22.87 14.86 4.49
C LEU A 20 23.83 13.80 3.95
N ARG A 21 23.26 12.68 3.49
CA ARG A 21 24.00 11.55 2.92
C ARG A 21 23.28 11.01 1.68
N LYS A 22 24.00 10.22 0.89
CA LYS A 22 23.42 9.47 -0.22
C LYS A 22 22.53 8.35 0.33
N GLY A 23 21.26 8.34 -0.08
CA GLY A 23 20.27 7.33 0.23
C GLY A 23 20.24 6.20 -0.80
N LYS A 24 19.38 5.20 -0.55
CA LYS A 24 19.18 4.06 -1.46
C LYS A 24 18.42 4.45 -2.74
N GLY A 25 17.38 5.27 -2.61
CA GLY A 25 16.50 5.69 -3.69
C GLY A 25 15.56 6.81 -3.25
N PHE A 26 14.70 7.27 -4.17
CA PHE A 26 13.68 8.29 -3.92
C PHE A 26 12.46 7.70 -3.20
N SER A 27 11.82 8.47 -2.33
CA SER A 27 10.59 8.03 -1.66
C SER A 27 9.38 8.14 -2.58
N LEU A 28 8.31 7.39 -2.28
CA LEU A 28 7.06 7.49 -3.03
C LEU A 28 6.45 8.90 -2.96
N SER A 29 6.54 9.57 -1.81
CA SER A 29 6.03 10.93 -1.62
C SER A 29 6.75 11.95 -2.52
N GLU A 30 8.09 11.85 -2.64
CA GLU A 30 8.88 12.74 -3.52
C GLU A 30 8.54 12.52 -5.01
N ILE A 31 8.31 11.26 -5.40
CA ILE A 31 7.97 10.90 -6.78
C ILE A 31 6.60 11.45 -7.18
N ASN A 32 5.62 11.30 -6.28
CA ASN A 32 4.25 11.79 -6.50
C ASN A 32 4.23 13.32 -6.62
N GLU A 33 4.96 14.03 -5.75
CA GLU A 33 5.04 15.49 -5.80
C GLU A 33 5.80 16.02 -7.02
N ALA A 34 6.80 15.29 -7.49
CA ALA A 34 7.47 15.61 -8.75
C ALA A 34 6.59 15.35 -9.98
N GLY A 35 5.39 14.79 -9.81
CA GLY A 35 4.46 14.46 -10.89
C GLY A 35 4.99 13.37 -11.81
N LYS A 36 5.83 12.45 -11.30
CA LYS A 36 6.41 11.35 -12.09
C LYS A 36 5.75 10.02 -11.74
N THR A 37 5.68 9.12 -12.73
CA THR A 37 5.21 7.75 -12.50
C THR A 37 6.37 6.84 -12.09
N VAL A 38 6.06 5.83 -11.28
CA VAL A 38 7.03 4.80 -10.87
C VAL A 38 7.60 4.04 -12.07
N GLU A 39 6.79 3.84 -13.11
CA GLU A 39 7.19 3.15 -14.34
C GLU A 39 8.24 3.95 -15.12
N LEU A 40 8.05 5.27 -15.26
CA LEU A 40 9.01 6.16 -15.89
C LEU A 40 10.37 6.10 -15.20
N LEU A 41 10.39 6.04 -13.86
CA LEU A 41 11.63 5.95 -13.09
C LEU A 41 12.31 4.59 -13.22
N LYS A 42 11.53 3.50 -13.30
CA LYS A 42 12.06 2.17 -13.63
C LYS A 42 12.68 2.15 -15.01
N ASP A 43 12.05 2.79 -15.99
CA ASP A 43 12.57 2.93 -17.35
C ASP A 43 13.87 3.72 -17.43
N LEU A 44 13.97 4.76 -16.60
CA LEU A 44 15.16 5.59 -16.41
C LEU A 44 16.25 4.92 -15.55
N LYS A 45 15.98 3.74 -14.97
CA LYS A 45 16.85 3.03 -14.03
C LYS A 45 17.20 3.85 -12.78
N VAL A 46 16.25 4.66 -12.32
CA VAL A 46 16.36 5.39 -11.04
C VAL A 46 15.86 4.48 -9.90
N ASN A 47 16.61 4.43 -8.80
CA ASN A 47 16.25 3.62 -7.65
C ASN A 47 15.11 4.24 -6.84
N ILE A 48 14.16 3.40 -6.44
CA ILE A 48 12.99 3.79 -5.65
C ILE A 48 13.07 3.08 -4.29
N ASP A 49 12.87 3.83 -3.22
CA ASP A 49 12.80 3.31 -1.85
C ASP A 49 11.36 3.37 -1.34
N PHE A 50 10.63 2.26 -1.52
CA PHE A 50 9.21 2.13 -1.17
C PHE A 50 8.92 2.30 0.33
N PHE A 51 9.92 2.10 1.19
CA PHE A 51 9.74 2.14 2.65
C PHE A 51 10.04 3.50 3.25
N ARG A 52 10.67 4.41 2.51
CA ARG A 52 10.95 5.76 3.00
C ARG A 52 9.68 6.62 2.92
N LYS A 53 9.28 7.20 4.04
CA LYS A 53 8.13 8.11 4.14
C LYS A 53 8.52 9.59 4.15
N SER A 54 9.80 9.90 4.37
CA SER A 54 10.27 11.28 4.39
C SER A 54 10.26 11.88 2.98
N LYS A 55 10.10 13.20 2.95
CA LYS A 55 10.11 14.02 1.76
C LYS A 55 11.21 15.06 1.89
N HIS A 56 12.02 15.23 0.85
CA HIS A 56 13.04 16.26 0.76
C HIS A 56 12.88 17.05 -0.53
N GLU A 57 12.79 18.38 -0.41
CA GLU A 57 12.56 19.28 -1.54
C GLU A 57 13.69 19.20 -2.59
N VAL A 58 14.94 19.08 -2.12
CA VAL A 58 16.12 18.88 -2.97
C VAL A 58 15.95 17.69 -3.92
N ASN A 59 15.33 16.60 -3.45
CA ASN A 59 15.07 15.41 -4.26
C ASN A 59 13.95 15.64 -5.27
N VAL A 60 12.90 16.35 -4.87
CA VAL A 60 11.76 16.70 -5.75
C VAL A 60 12.24 17.53 -6.93
N ASP A 61 13.11 18.51 -6.70
CA ASP A 61 13.66 19.35 -7.77
C ASP A 61 14.55 18.57 -8.73
N VAL A 62 15.34 17.62 -8.21
CA VAL A 62 16.12 16.69 -9.03
C VAL A 62 15.19 15.83 -9.90
N LEU A 63 14.07 15.35 -9.36
CA LEU A 63 13.10 14.55 -10.11
C LEU A 63 12.32 15.37 -11.14
N LYS A 64 11.99 16.64 -10.86
CA LYS A 64 11.31 17.54 -11.80
C LYS A 64 12.14 17.79 -13.06
N LYS A 65 13.47 17.89 -12.91
CA LYS A 65 14.41 18.05 -14.03
C LYS A 65 14.45 16.83 -14.97
N LEU A 66 13.94 15.66 -14.55
CA LEU A 66 13.94 14.46 -15.38
C LEU A 66 12.92 14.54 -16.53
N LYS A 67 13.41 14.29 -17.74
CA LYS A 67 12.59 14.16 -18.95
C LYS A 67 12.12 12.72 -19.13
N PRO A 68 10.86 12.48 -19.57
CA PRO A 68 10.36 11.14 -19.89
C PRO A 68 11.12 10.54 -21.08
N VAL A 69 11.36 9.23 -21.04
CA VAL A 69 11.92 8.52 -22.21
C VAL A 69 10.77 8.09 -23.12
N ASN A 70 10.67 8.72 -24.29
CA ASN A 70 9.76 8.27 -25.35
C ASN A 70 10.33 7.02 -26.03
N LYS A 71 10.19 5.85 -25.39
CA LYS A 71 10.48 4.58 -26.04
C LYS A 71 9.33 4.27 -26.99
N LYS A 72 9.57 4.33 -28.32
CA LYS A 72 8.62 3.81 -29.30
C LYS A 72 8.45 2.31 -29.03
N THR A 73 7.29 1.91 -28.51
CA THR A 73 6.99 0.49 -28.31
C THR A 73 6.93 -0.19 -29.68
N LYS A 74 7.81 -1.17 -29.92
CA LYS A 74 7.68 -2.01 -31.10
C LYS A 74 6.37 -2.79 -30.94
N LYS A 75 5.42 -2.61 -31.85
CA LYS A 75 4.18 -3.39 -31.86
C LYS A 75 4.57 -4.87 -31.90
N LYS A 76 4.19 -5.64 -30.86
CA LYS A 76 4.36 -7.09 -30.89
C LYS A 76 3.49 -7.62 -32.03
N LYS A 77 4.01 -8.57 -32.81
CA LYS A 77 3.17 -9.29 -33.76
C LYS A 77 2.03 -9.98 -32.98
N PRO A 78 0.81 -10.04 -33.53
CA PRO A 78 -0.28 -10.79 -32.92
C PRO A 78 0.18 -12.22 -32.64
N TYR A 79 -0.28 -12.79 -31.52
CA TYR A 79 0.07 -14.15 -31.14
C TYR A 79 -0.59 -15.12 -32.13
N GLU A 80 0.21 -15.73 -32.99
CA GLU A 80 -0.23 -16.82 -33.84
C GLU A 80 -0.29 -18.10 -32.99
N PHE A 81 -1.50 -18.62 -32.78
CA PHE A 81 -1.68 -19.90 -32.11
C PHE A 81 -1.04 -20.99 -32.96
N LYS A 82 0.16 -21.43 -32.56
CA LYS A 82 0.81 -22.57 -33.20
C LYS A 82 0.10 -23.83 -32.73
N GLU A 83 -0.50 -24.56 -33.66
CA GLU A 83 -0.99 -25.90 -33.40
C GLU A 83 0.15 -26.73 -32.79
N LYS A 84 -0.06 -27.17 -31.55
CA LYS A 84 0.89 -28.07 -30.90
C LYS A 84 0.85 -29.37 -31.70
N LYS A 85 1.96 -29.73 -32.34
CA LYS A 85 2.10 -31.08 -32.90
C LYS A 85 1.92 -32.06 -31.74
N ILE A 86 0.84 -32.83 -31.79
CA ILE A 86 0.61 -33.92 -30.83
C ILE A 86 1.75 -34.92 -31.08
N THR A 87 2.74 -34.93 -30.20
CA THR A 87 3.73 -36.00 -30.21
C THR A 87 3.03 -37.28 -29.81
N ALA A 88 3.21 -38.35 -30.61
CA ALA A 88 2.71 -39.67 -30.24
C ALA A 88 3.13 -40.00 -28.81
N PHE A 89 2.16 -40.40 -27.99
CA PHE A 89 2.38 -40.77 -26.61
C PHE A 89 3.42 -41.88 -26.54
N LYS A 90 4.57 -41.60 -25.93
CA LYS A 90 5.58 -42.63 -25.67
C LYS A 90 5.21 -43.30 -24.35
N PRO A 91 4.87 -44.61 -24.35
CA PRO A 91 4.60 -45.31 -23.11
C PRO A 91 5.82 -45.20 -22.19
N ILE A 92 5.55 -45.02 -20.90
CA ILE A 92 6.59 -44.99 -19.87
C ILE A 92 7.19 -46.39 -19.81
N VAL A 93 8.28 -46.62 -20.53
CA VAL A 93 9.11 -47.80 -20.32
C VAL A 93 9.74 -47.65 -18.95
N GLU A 94 9.49 -48.60 -18.06
CA GLU A 94 10.04 -48.65 -16.72
C GLU A 94 11.58 -48.64 -16.80
N LYS A 95 12.18 -47.44 -16.70
CA LYS A 95 13.62 -47.32 -16.55
C LYS A 95 13.96 -47.90 -15.19
N ALA A 96 14.67 -49.03 -15.20
CA ALA A 96 15.25 -49.65 -14.03
C ALA A 96 15.85 -48.57 -13.12
N LYS A 97 15.30 -48.46 -11.90
CA LYS A 97 15.72 -47.50 -10.88
C LYS A 97 17.18 -47.78 -10.50
N LYS A 98 18.14 -47.22 -11.23
CA LYS A 98 19.51 -47.10 -10.74
C LYS A 98 19.47 -46.09 -9.60
N LYS A 99 19.58 -46.61 -8.36
CA LYS A 99 19.66 -45.83 -7.13
C LYS A 99 20.78 -44.79 -7.29
N PRO A 100 20.52 -43.48 -7.14
CA PRO A 100 21.58 -42.49 -7.17
C PRO A 100 22.50 -42.72 -5.96
N ALA A 101 23.78 -42.91 -6.22
CA ALA A 101 24.81 -42.98 -5.19
C ALA A 101 24.79 -41.70 -4.37
N LYS A 102 24.86 -41.87 -3.05
CA LYS A 102 24.75 -40.83 -2.02
C LYS A 102 25.98 -39.92 -2.07
N VAL A 103 25.89 -38.82 -2.82
CA VAL A 103 26.91 -37.76 -2.80
C VAL A 103 26.80 -37.00 -1.47
N GLN A 104 27.83 -37.15 -0.64
CA GLN A 104 27.95 -36.48 0.64
C GLN A 104 28.17 -34.98 0.42
N LYS A 105 27.18 -34.17 0.80
CA LYS A 105 27.28 -32.71 0.79
C LYS A 105 27.81 -32.27 2.16
N THR A 106 29.10 -31.93 2.24
CA THR A 106 29.70 -31.28 3.40
C THR A 106 29.21 -29.84 3.50
N THR A 107 28.15 -29.61 4.28
CA THR A 107 27.72 -28.28 4.68
C THR A 107 28.42 -27.91 5.99
N GLN A 108 29.48 -27.11 5.88
CA GLN A 108 30.05 -26.41 7.02
C GLN A 108 29.05 -25.34 7.50
N LYS A 109 28.55 -25.52 8.74
CA LYS A 109 27.72 -24.55 9.47
C LYS A 109 28.56 -23.32 9.84
N PRO A 110 28.15 -22.09 9.46
CA PRO A 110 28.62 -20.89 10.15
C PRO A 110 27.99 -20.81 11.55
N LYS A 111 28.84 -20.63 12.55
CA LYS A 111 28.50 -20.53 13.97
C LYS A 111 27.56 -19.35 14.23
N ALA A 112 26.57 -19.62 15.07
CA ALA A 112 25.59 -18.67 15.58
C ALA A 112 26.25 -17.54 16.39
N ILE A 113 26.04 -16.30 15.96
CA ILE A 113 26.25 -15.11 16.78
C ILE A 113 24.92 -14.80 17.47
N LYS A 114 24.95 -14.88 18.81
CA LYS A 114 23.83 -14.58 19.72
C LYS A 114 23.39 -13.13 19.53
N LYS A 115 22.21 -12.90 18.92
CA LYS A 115 21.54 -11.60 18.96
C LYS A 115 20.79 -11.46 20.28
N VAL A 116 21.26 -10.49 21.05
CA VAL A 116 20.70 -10.02 22.32
C VAL A 116 19.31 -9.42 22.08
N LYS A 117 18.34 -9.79 22.93
CA LYS A 117 16.98 -9.24 22.97
C LYS A 117 17.03 -7.76 23.38
N PRO A 118 16.42 -6.81 22.65
CA PRO A 118 16.19 -5.47 23.16
C PRO A 118 14.94 -5.44 24.06
N LEU A 119 15.16 -4.99 25.30
CA LEU A 119 14.15 -4.71 26.31
C LEU A 119 13.13 -3.66 25.83
N LYS A 120 11.89 -3.87 26.26
CA LYS A 120 10.78 -2.90 26.24
C LYS A 120 11.22 -1.59 26.90
N LYS A 121 10.92 -0.47 26.23
CA LYS A 121 10.78 0.85 26.88
C LYS A 121 9.42 1.41 26.54
N GLU A 122 8.62 1.60 27.57
CA GLU A 122 7.40 2.40 27.58
C GLU A 122 7.68 3.79 27.02
N LYS A 123 6.74 4.34 26.25
CA LYS A 123 6.72 5.76 25.96
C LYS A 123 5.32 6.30 26.20
N VAL A 124 5.27 7.04 27.30
CA VAL A 124 4.23 7.89 27.84
C VAL A 124 3.69 8.87 26.79
N ARG A 125 2.37 9.08 26.87
CA ARG A 125 1.55 10.10 26.21
C ARG A 125 2.17 11.51 26.27
N LYS A 126 1.93 12.31 25.23
CA LYS A 126 1.82 13.76 25.36
C LYS A 126 0.67 14.27 24.50
N GLU A 127 -0.25 14.96 25.17
CA GLU A 127 -1.37 15.72 24.64
C GLU A 127 -1.00 17.21 24.47
N SER A 128 -1.75 17.90 23.60
CA SER A 128 -2.12 19.35 23.50
C SER A 128 -2.27 19.72 22.00
N ILE A 129 -3.44 19.95 21.35
CA ILE A 129 -4.66 20.80 21.55
C ILE A 129 -4.36 22.31 21.34
N PRO A 130 -5.22 23.23 20.80
CA PRO A 130 -6.46 23.17 19.96
C PRO A 130 -6.53 24.20 18.77
N THR A 131 -7.56 24.11 17.91
CA THR A 131 -8.37 25.31 17.52
C THR A 131 -9.81 24.92 17.16
N LYS A 132 -10.78 25.71 17.66
CA LYS A 132 -12.22 25.46 17.82
C LYS A 132 -13.09 25.93 16.63
N LYS A 133 -14.27 25.29 16.49
CA LYS A 133 -15.64 25.83 16.28
C LYS A 133 -16.60 24.66 16.63
N GLU A 134 -17.12 24.51 17.86
CA GLU A 134 -18.46 24.96 18.38
C GLU A 134 -19.62 24.57 17.45
N LEU A 135 -20.71 23.87 17.81
CA LEU A 135 -21.39 23.46 19.06
C LEU A 135 -22.37 22.33 18.61
N SER A 136 -22.54 21.17 19.25
CA SER A 136 -23.55 20.91 20.29
C SER A 136 -23.44 19.49 20.85
N THR A 137 -23.60 19.39 22.16
CA THR A 137 -23.77 18.19 23.00
C THR A 137 -24.93 17.30 22.56
N ILE A 138 -24.64 16.07 22.08
CA ILE A 138 -25.38 14.82 22.32
C ILE A 138 -24.34 13.69 22.29
N GLU A 139 -24.52 12.63 23.08
CA GLU A 139 -23.62 11.49 23.20
C GLU A 139 -23.44 10.78 21.84
N THR A 140 -22.39 11.14 21.10
CA THR A 140 -22.17 10.60 19.75
C THR A 140 -21.73 9.14 19.81
N THR A 141 -22.66 8.21 19.61
CA THR A 141 -22.34 6.81 19.32
C THR A 141 -21.67 6.74 17.95
N LYS A 142 -20.49 6.10 17.91
CA LYS A 142 -19.70 5.96 16.67
C LYS A 142 -20.36 4.93 15.77
N LEU A 143 -20.41 5.18 14.47
CA LEU A 143 -20.89 4.25 13.45
C LEU A 143 -20.25 2.85 13.51
N THR A 144 -19.03 2.71 14.05
CA THR A 144 -18.34 1.42 14.22
C THR A 144 -19.07 0.45 15.15
N THR A 145 -20.06 0.90 15.93
CA THR A 145 -20.86 0.01 16.78
C THR A 145 -21.85 -0.85 15.99
N LEU A 146 -22.18 -0.46 14.76
CA LEU A 146 -23.13 -1.18 13.91
C LEU A 146 -22.52 -2.46 13.36
N SER A 147 -23.34 -3.52 13.37
CA SER A 147 -22.94 -4.84 12.92
C SER A 147 -22.56 -4.84 11.43
N GLY A 148 -21.32 -5.28 11.17
CA GLY A 148 -20.81 -5.37 9.80
C GLY A 148 -20.52 -4.03 9.12
N LEU A 149 -20.43 -2.93 9.88
CA LEU A 149 -19.87 -1.66 9.43
C LEU A 149 -18.39 -1.57 9.88
N GLY A 150 -17.47 -1.83 8.93
CA GLY A 150 -16.03 -1.78 9.19
C GLY A 150 -15.42 -0.39 9.01
N LEU A 151 -14.17 -0.22 9.46
CA LEU A 151 -13.40 1.04 9.35
C LEU A 151 -13.33 1.60 7.92
N THR A 152 -13.29 0.72 6.92
CA THR A 152 -13.25 1.14 5.51
C THR A 152 -14.58 1.71 5.03
N THR A 153 -15.69 1.21 5.56
CA THR A 153 -17.02 1.67 5.19
C THR A 153 -17.33 2.95 5.95
N GLN A 154 -17.00 3.00 7.25
CA GLN A 154 -17.09 4.20 8.07
C GLN A 154 -16.40 5.41 7.42
N LYS A 155 -15.19 5.24 6.88
CA LYS A 155 -14.50 6.32 6.15
C LYS A 155 -15.29 6.86 4.96
N LYS A 156 -16.03 6.01 4.26
CA LYS A 156 -16.88 6.46 3.13
C LYS A 156 -18.06 7.29 3.62
N PHE A 157 -18.64 6.92 4.77
CA PHE A 157 -19.69 7.70 5.43
C PHE A 157 -19.13 9.04 5.95
N GLU A 158 -17.93 9.04 6.55
CA GLU A 158 -17.23 10.25 6.99
C GLU A 158 -16.90 11.19 5.81
N GLU A 159 -16.57 10.65 4.63
CA GLU A 159 -16.35 11.43 3.40
C GLU A 159 -17.63 12.13 2.90
N ILE A 160 -18.81 11.59 3.22
CA ILE A 160 -20.13 12.16 2.89
C ILE A 160 -20.59 13.16 3.96
N GLY A 161 -20.03 13.05 5.17
CA GLY A 161 -20.37 13.90 6.32
C GLY A 161 -21.18 13.18 7.39
N ILE A 162 -21.42 11.87 7.25
CA ILE A 162 -22.16 11.07 8.22
C ILE A 162 -21.16 10.50 9.21
N THR A 163 -21.20 11.01 10.43
CA THR A 163 -20.26 10.67 11.49
C THR A 163 -20.92 9.95 12.67
N CYS A 164 -22.24 10.12 12.83
CA CYS A 164 -23.00 9.61 13.96
C CYS A 164 -24.13 8.65 13.54
N VAL A 165 -24.55 7.78 14.48
CA VAL A 165 -25.67 6.83 14.30
C VAL A 165 -27.00 7.56 14.09
N GLU A 166 -27.20 8.70 14.74
CA GLU A 166 -28.40 9.54 14.60
C GLU A 166 -28.54 10.15 13.21
N GLU A 167 -27.42 10.58 12.61
CA GLU A 167 -27.37 11.13 11.26
C GLU A 167 -27.75 10.04 10.25
N LEU A 168 -27.16 8.85 10.38
CA LEU A 168 -27.48 7.72 9.50
C LEU A 168 -28.95 7.28 9.61
N ALA A 169 -29.57 7.39 10.78
CA ALA A 169 -30.96 6.97 10.99
C ALA A 169 -32.00 7.84 10.26
N ASN A 170 -31.65 9.08 9.94
CA ASN A 170 -32.52 10.08 9.34
C ASN A 170 -32.37 10.22 7.82
N GLU A 171 -31.34 9.63 7.23
CA GLU A 171 -31.05 9.74 5.79
C GLU A 171 -31.75 8.69 4.93
N ASP A 172 -31.88 9.00 3.64
CA ASP A 172 -32.53 8.14 2.67
C ASP A 172 -31.57 7.07 2.11
N PRO A 173 -31.94 5.77 2.16
CA PRO A 173 -31.07 4.68 1.74
C PRO A 173 -30.78 4.68 0.24
N ALA A 174 -31.69 5.23 -0.58
CA ALA A 174 -31.54 5.32 -2.03
C ALA A 174 -30.46 6.35 -2.42
N GLU A 175 -30.36 7.46 -1.70
CA GLU A 175 -29.32 8.46 -1.99
C GLU A 175 -27.94 7.94 -1.57
N LEU A 176 -27.87 7.31 -0.40
CA LEU A 176 -26.63 6.75 0.13
C LEU A 176 -26.06 5.61 -0.70
N SER A 177 -26.91 4.77 -1.31
CA SER A 177 -26.45 3.68 -2.17
C SER A 177 -25.76 4.19 -3.44
N THR A 178 -26.26 5.29 -4.00
CA THR A 178 -25.68 5.90 -5.20
C THR A 178 -24.36 6.60 -4.90
N LEU A 179 -24.24 7.21 -3.72
CA LEU A 179 -23.06 7.96 -3.31
C LEU A 179 -21.94 7.04 -2.79
N ILE A 180 -22.28 5.98 -2.07
CA ILE A 180 -21.31 5.04 -1.49
C ILE A 180 -21.06 3.88 -2.45
N LYS A 181 -19.93 3.92 -3.14
CA LYS A 181 -19.52 2.82 -4.03
C LYS A 181 -19.37 1.50 -3.27
N GLY A 182 -20.17 0.51 -3.68
CA GLY A 182 -20.09 -0.89 -3.24
C GLY A 182 -20.91 -1.23 -2.00
N VAL A 183 -21.89 -0.40 -1.66
CA VAL A 183 -22.89 -0.68 -0.63
C VAL A 183 -24.26 -0.75 -1.30
N SER A 184 -25.01 -1.84 -1.08
CA SER A 184 -26.38 -1.98 -1.59
C SER A 184 -27.39 -1.25 -0.70
N GLU A 185 -28.53 -0.86 -1.27
CA GLU A 185 -29.65 -0.23 -0.54
C GLU A 185 -30.13 -1.08 0.63
N GLU A 186 -30.27 -2.40 0.42
CA GLU A 186 -30.64 -3.36 1.45
C GLU A 186 -29.69 -3.33 2.64
N ARG A 187 -28.40 -3.13 2.39
CA ARG A 187 -27.38 -3.08 3.44
C ARG A 187 -27.55 -1.83 4.29
N ILE A 188 -27.88 -0.70 3.67
CA ILE A 188 -28.12 0.57 4.34
C ILE A 188 -29.41 0.51 5.14
N LEU A 189 -30.48 -0.08 4.58
CA LEU A 189 -31.74 -0.33 5.30
C LEU A 189 -31.53 -1.12 6.59
N ASN A 190 -30.72 -2.19 6.53
CA ASN A 190 -30.38 -2.99 7.72
C ASN A 190 -29.61 -2.18 8.78
N TRP A 191 -28.72 -1.28 8.36
CA TRP A 191 -28.02 -0.40 9.30
C TRP A 191 -28.96 0.65 9.89
N ILE A 192 -29.88 1.22 9.11
CA ILE A 192 -30.88 2.17 9.60
C ILE A 192 -31.82 1.50 10.62
N SER A 193 -32.24 0.26 10.39
CA SER A 193 -33.05 -0.48 11.38
C SER A 193 -32.28 -0.71 12.67
N GLU A 194 -31.00 -1.10 12.58
CA GLU A 194 -30.14 -1.28 13.75
C GLU A 194 -29.91 0.04 14.50
N CYS A 195 -29.75 1.16 13.78
CA CYS A 195 -29.65 2.50 14.39
C CYS A 195 -30.92 2.85 15.18
N LYS A 196 -32.10 2.59 14.61
CA LYS A 196 -33.39 2.83 15.27
C LYS A 196 -33.58 1.95 16.50
N GLU A 197 -33.13 0.71 16.46
CA GLU A 197 -33.13 -0.19 17.63
C GLU A 197 -32.20 0.32 18.74
N LEU A 198 -31.03 0.87 18.39
CA LEU A 198 -30.09 1.43 19.36
C LEU A 198 -30.59 2.72 20.02
N LEU A 199 -31.36 3.54 19.30
CA LEU A 199 -31.94 4.78 19.82
C LEU A 199 -33.20 4.58 20.66
N ASN A 200 -33.94 3.49 20.41
CA ASN A 200 -35.14 3.12 21.18
C ASN A 200 -34.82 2.29 22.44
N LYS A 201 -33.53 2.15 22.78
CA LYS A 201 -33.04 1.32 23.88
C LYS A 201 -32.65 2.16 25.09
#